data_AF-A0A7Y2GWC8-F1
#
_entry.id   AF-A0A7Y2GWC8-F1
#
_cell.length_a   1.000
_cell.length_b   1.000
_cell.length_c   1.000
_cell.angle_alpha   90.00
_cell.angle_beta   90.00
_cell.angle_gamma   90.00
#
_symmetry.space_group_name_H-M   'P 1'
#
loop_
_entity.id
_entity.type
_entity.pdbx_description
1 polymer ?
#
loop_
_entity_poly.entity_id
_entity_poly.type
_entity_poly.pdbx_seq_one_letter_code
_entity_poly.pdbx_strand_id
1 'polypeptide(L)'
;PWGVQFPNAVGFRHPVVLYDGVKNFLLVPLLLWIRRRGVPEGRIVVLFVILYALFRIPIDLLRDYPIALWGVPTGQGLNIAMLLIGLVLLAINIRRPRVGAADQIVPVSEDNVSGPGWRRIALIFCCLLPLVIPSDATRDVPVTYGSRHAGLKHSSMYPNIQYQLDKSGPR
;
A
#
# COMPACT_ATOMS: atom_id res chain seq x y z
N PRO A 1 6.30 -12.77 25.24
CA PRO A 1 6.04 -12.97 23.79
C PRO A 1 4.54 -13.17 23.50
N TRP A 2 3.95 -12.29 22.69
CA TRP A 2 2.54 -12.31 22.32
C TRP A 2 2.40 -12.93 20.92
N GLY A 3 1.52 -13.91 20.76
CA GLY A 3 1.29 -14.61 19.50
C GLY A 3 -0.13 -15.13 19.49
N VAL A 4 -0.80 -15.01 18.34
CA VAL A 4 -2.16 -15.49 18.14
C VAL A 4 -2.06 -16.78 17.33
N GLN A 5 -2.73 -17.83 17.81
CA GLN A 5 -2.87 -19.07 17.06
C GLN A 5 -4.02 -18.91 16.07
N PHE A 6 -3.71 -18.98 14.78
CA PHE A 6 -4.74 -18.93 13.74
C PHE A 6 -5.15 -20.35 13.36
N PRO A 7 -6.45 -20.65 13.18
CA PRO A 7 -6.91 -22.02 12.89
C PRO A 7 -6.35 -22.65 11.60
N ASN A 8 -5.82 -21.85 10.67
CA ASN A 8 -5.30 -22.31 9.36
C ASN A 8 -3.78 -22.06 9.21
N ALA A 9 -3.08 -21.73 10.30
CA ALA A 9 -1.63 -21.52 10.27
C ALA A 9 -0.99 -22.42 11.31
N VAL A 10 0.07 -23.13 10.90
CA VAL A 10 0.88 -23.92 11.84
C VAL A 10 1.69 -22.95 12.70
N GLY A 11 1.53 -23.06 14.03
CA GLY A 11 2.26 -22.26 15.02
C GLY A 11 1.58 -20.94 15.43
N PHE A 12 2.17 -20.31 16.44
CA PHE A 12 1.78 -18.97 16.89
C PHE A 12 2.41 -17.93 15.98
N ARG A 13 1.61 -16.95 15.53
CA ARG A 13 2.09 -15.84 14.68
C ARG A 13 1.71 -14.50 15.30
N HIS A 14 2.50 -13.47 15.01
CA HIS A 14 2.10 -12.11 15.35
C HIS A 14 0.87 -11.71 14.51
N PRO A 15 -0.20 -11.13 15.08
CA PRO A 15 -1.32 -10.61 14.30
C PRO A 15 -0.93 -9.28 13.64
N VAL A 16 -0.08 -9.39 12.61
CA VAL A 16 0.42 -8.30 11.76
C VAL A 16 -0.72 -7.44 11.20
N VAL A 17 -1.91 -8.02 11.00
CA VAL A 17 -3.12 -7.31 10.57
C VAL A 17 -3.51 -6.20 11.54
N LEU A 18 -3.45 -6.47 12.84
CA LEU A 18 -3.78 -5.47 13.86
C LEU A 18 -2.75 -4.33 13.84
N TYR A 19 -1.48 -4.64 13.66
CA TYR A 19 -0.41 -3.65 13.51
C TYR A 19 -0.58 -2.79 12.27
N ASP A 20 -0.95 -3.38 11.13
CA ASP A 20 -1.26 -2.64 9.91
C ASP A 20 -2.45 -1.70 10.11
N GLY A 21 -3.49 -2.14 10.84
CA GLY A 21 -4.65 -1.33 11.21
C GLY A 21 -4.27 -0.14 12.11
N VAL A 22 -3.54 -0.41 13.19
CA VAL A 22 -3.05 0.62 14.12
C VAL A 22 -2.16 1.62 13.40
N LYS A 23 -1.24 1.17 12.54
CA LYS A 23 -0.42 2.05 11.70
C LYS A 23 -1.29 3.00 10.89
N ASN A 24 -2.25 2.49 10.13
CA ASN A 24 -3.09 3.32 9.27
C ASN A 24 -3.92 4.33 10.09
N PHE A 25 -4.42 3.90 11.26
CA PHE A 25 -5.17 4.76 12.16
C PHE A 25 -4.31 5.87 12.80
N LEU A 26 -3.03 5.58 13.12
CA LEU A 26 -2.09 6.56 13.67
C LEU A 26 -1.49 7.48 12.61
N LEU A 27 -1.36 7.01 11.36
CA LEU A 27 -0.74 7.77 10.28
C LEU A 27 -1.54 9.04 9.95
N VAL A 28 -2.86 8.94 9.90
CA VAL A 28 -3.77 10.06 9.58
C VAL A 28 -3.66 11.22 10.59
N PRO A 29 -3.88 11.03 11.92
CA PRO A 29 -3.77 12.12 12.89
C PRO A 29 -2.36 12.68 12.97
N LEU A 30 -1.31 11.87 12.76
CA LEU A 30 0.07 12.35 12.70
C LEU A 30 0.27 13.31 11.53
N LEU A 31 -0.23 12.98 10.34
CA LEU A 31 -0.15 13.86 9.17
C LEU A 31 -0.98 15.13 9.34
N LEU A 32 -2.18 15.03 9.95
CA LEU A 32 -2.99 16.20 10.28
C LEU A 32 -2.28 17.11 11.29
N TRP A 33 -1.60 16.55 12.28
CA TRP A 33 -0.80 17.31 13.24
C TRP A 33 0.39 18.00 12.58
N ILE A 34 1.10 17.33 11.67
CA ILE A 34 2.18 17.92 10.87
C ILE A 34 1.65 19.05 9.98
N ARG A 35 0.49 18.86 9.34
CA ARG A 35 -0.17 19.91 8.54
C ARG A 35 -0.46 21.16 9.37
N ARG A 36 -0.94 20.99 10.60
CA ARG A 36 -1.20 22.10 11.53
C ARG A 36 0.06 22.91 11.89
N ARG A 37 1.27 22.37 11.69
CA ARG A 37 2.53 23.09 11.93
C ARG A 37 2.98 23.98 10.75
N GLY A 38 2.12 24.21 9.76
CA GLY A 38 2.42 25.09 8.62
C GLY A 38 3.40 24.49 7.62
N VAL A 39 3.44 23.16 7.50
CA VAL A 39 4.28 22.48 6.51
C VAL A 39 3.66 22.68 5.11
N PRO A 40 4.45 23.13 4.10
CA PRO A 40 3.98 23.27 2.72
C PRO A 40 3.35 21.98 2.17
N GLU A 41 2.29 22.10 1.37
CA GLU A 41 1.49 20.95 0.89
C GLU A 41 2.33 19.88 0.18
N GLY A 42 3.29 20.28 -0.66
CA GLY A 42 4.19 19.36 -1.36
C GLY A 42 5.12 18.55 -0.44
N ARG A 43 5.35 19.00 0.80
CA ARG A 43 6.15 18.25 1.80
C ARG A 43 5.30 17.23 2.55
N ILE A 44 4.00 17.46 2.69
CA ILE A 44 3.08 16.54 3.38
C ILE A 44 3.00 15.21 2.63
N VAL A 45 2.90 15.25 1.30
CA VAL A 45 2.88 14.04 0.45
C VAL A 45 4.19 13.26 0.58
N VAL A 46 5.33 13.96 0.58
CA VAL A 46 6.65 13.31 0.74
C VAL A 46 6.79 12.69 2.13
N LEU A 47 6.35 13.41 3.17
CA LEU A 47 6.30 12.90 4.54
C LEU A 47 5.39 11.68 4.67
N PHE A 48 4.23 11.67 4.00
CA PHE A 48 3.36 10.50 3.95
C PHE A 48 4.08 9.28 3.37
N VAL A 49 4.76 9.41 2.23
CA VAL A 49 5.51 8.31 1.60
C VAL A 49 6.60 7.78 2.54
N ILE A 50 7.36 8.67 3.18
CA ILE A 50 8.43 8.29 4.12
C ILE A 50 7.85 7.60 5.36
N LEU A 51 6.86 8.22 6.02
CA LEU A 51 6.24 7.68 7.23
C LEU A 51 5.57 6.33 6.98
N TYR A 52 4.88 6.20 5.85
CA TYR A 52 4.25 4.95 5.45
C TYR A 52 5.30 3.83 5.29
N ALA A 53 6.38 4.08 4.53
CA ALA A 53 7.44 3.11 4.33
C ALA A 53 8.17 2.76 5.65
N LEU A 54 8.44 3.78 6.48
CA LEU A 54 9.10 3.61 7.77
C LEU A 54 8.30 2.71 8.72
N PHE A 55 6.99 2.90 8.85
CA PHE A 55 6.16 2.02 9.66
C PHE A 55 5.94 0.66 9.00
N ARG A 56 5.96 0.59 7.67
CA ARG A 56 5.72 -0.65 6.94
C ARG A 56 6.88 -1.63 7.08
N ILE A 57 8.14 -1.19 7.01
CA ILE A 57 9.32 -2.06 7.08
C ILE A 57 9.33 -2.98 8.33
N PRO A 58 9.16 -2.48 9.57
CA PRO A 58 9.10 -3.34 10.76
C PRO A 58 7.92 -4.32 10.75
N ILE A 59 6.76 -3.89 10.24
CA ILE A 59 5.55 -4.73 10.16
C ILE A 59 5.75 -5.83 9.11
N ASP A 60 6.44 -5.52 8.02
CA ASP A 60 6.78 -6.46 6.94
C ASP A 60 7.80 -7.53 7.38
N LEU A 61 8.69 -7.22 8.32
CA LEU A 61 9.61 -8.19 8.91
C LEU A 61 8.89 -9.25 9.76
N LEU A 62 7.74 -8.88 10.33
CA LEU A 62 6.92 -9.77 11.14
C LEU A 62 5.98 -10.64 10.30
N ARG A 63 6.01 -10.48 8.97
CA ARG A 63 5.06 -11.07 8.03
C ARG A 63 5.74 -12.16 7.21
N ASP A 64 5.22 -13.38 7.28
CA ASP A 64 5.61 -14.45 6.36
C ASP A 64 4.99 -14.20 4.99
N TYR A 65 5.81 -13.87 4.00
CA TYR A 65 5.39 -13.81 2.60
C TYR A 65 5.68 -15.16 1.92
N PRO A 66 4.67 -15.83 1.32
CA PRO A 66 4.89 -17.07 0.57
C PRO A 66 5.52 -16.85 -0.80
N ILE A 67 5.55 -15.60 -1.30
CA ILE A 67 6.00 -15.24 -2.64
C ILE A 67 7.20 -14.31 -2.50
N ALA A 68 8.36 -14.76 -2.96
CA ALA A 68 9.58 -13.96 -3.07
C ALA A 68 9.87 -13.75 -4.56
N LEU A 69 10.08 -12.50 -4.97
CA LEU A 69 10.56 -12.17 -6.30
C LEU A 69 12.07 -11.95 -6.18
N TRP A 70 12.88 -12.76 -6.87
CA TRP A 70 14.35 -12.70 -6.80
C TRP A 70 14.94 -12.88 -5.38
N GLY A 71 14.31 -13.70 -4.53
CA GLY A 71 14.81 -13.97 -3.18
C GLY A 71 14.58 -12.86 -2.15
N VAL A 72 13.93 -11.76 -2.55
CA VAL A 72 13.45 -10.71 -1.64
C VAL A 72 11.93 -10.85 -1.51
N PRO A 73 11.35 -10.87 -0.30
CA PRO A 73 9.91 -10.77 -0.13
C PRO A 73 9.39 -9.55 -0.88
N THR A 74 8.45 -9.73 -1.81
CA THR A 74 8.05 -8.70 -2.79
C THR A 74 7.56 -7.42 -2.12
N GLY A 75 6.98 -7.54 -0.93
CA GLY A 75 6.59 -6.40 -0.09
C GLY A 75 7.77 -5.56 0.40
N GLN A 76 8.87 -6.20 0.83
CA GLN A 76 9.98 -5.52 1.47
C GLN A 76 10.76 -4.66 0.48
N GLY A 77 11.05 -5.20 -0.70
CA GLY A 77 11.73 -4.46 -1.77
C GLY A 77 10.97 -3.20 -2.19
N LEU A 78 9.65 -3.29 -2.31
CA LEU A 78 8.79 -2.16 -2.65
C LEU A 78 8.81 -1.09 -1.53
N ASN A 79 8.77 -1.49 -0.27
CA ASN A 79 8.80 -0.55 0.86
C ASN A 79 10.12 0.20 0.96
N ILE A 80 11.25 -0.49 0.73
CA ILE A 80 12.58 0.13 0.69
C ILE A 80 12.67 1.11 -0.49
N ALA A 81 12.18 0.74 -1.67
CA ALA A 81 12.13 1.63 -2.82
C ALA A 81 11.30 2.89 -2.54
N MET A 82 10.12 2.75 -1.94
CA MET A 82 9.29 3.90 -1.52
C MET A 82 10.00 4.80 -0.52
N LEU A 83 10.71 4.23 0.46
CA LEU A 83 11.48 5.00 1.44
C LEU A 83 12.59 5.82 0.76
N LEU A 84 13.35 5.20 -0.15
CA LEU A 84 14.41 5.88 -0.90
C LEU A 84 13.87 7.00 -1.77
N ILE A 85 12.78 6.76 -2.52
CA ILE A 85 12.11 7.77 -3.34
C ILE A 85 11.64 8.93 -2.46
N GLY A 86 11.02 8.64 -1.32
CA GLY A 86 10.59 9.65 -0.34
C GLY A 86 11.75 10.53 0.15
N LEU A 87 12.87 9.92 0.55
CA LEU A 87 14.05 10.64 1.03
C LEU A 87 14.67 11.54 -0.06
N VAL A 88 14.76 11.04 -1.29
CA VAL A 88 15.26 11.82 -2.43
C VAL A 88 14.35 13.04 -2.69
N LEU A 89 13.03 12.84 -2.72
CA LEU A 89 12.07 13.93 -2.91
C LEU A 89 12.15 14.96 -1.76
N LEU A 90 12.35 14.50 -0.53
CA LEU A 90 12.52 15.39 0.62
C LEU A 90 13.80 16.22 0.50
N ALA A 91 14.92 15.60 0.12
CA ALA A 91 16.18 16.29 -0.09
C ALA A 91 16.08 17.37 -1.18
N ILE A 92 15.41 17.06 -2.30
CA ILE A 92 15.15 18.04 -3.36
C ILE A 92 14.26 19.19 -2.85
N ASN A 93 13.22 18.88 -2.07
CA ASN A 93 12.26 19.88 -1.60
C ASN A 93 12.85 20.81 -0.52
N ILE A 94 13.75 20.29 0.34
CA ILE A 94 14.49 21.10 1.32
C ILE A 94 15.47 22.05 0.62
N ARG A 95 16.08 21.60 -0.49
CA ARG A 95 17.02 22.41 -1.29
C ARG A 95 16.35 23.46 -2.17
N ARG A 96 15.03 23.41 -2.37
CA ARG A 96 14.30 24.45 -3.11
C ARG A 96 14.11 25.67 -2.20
N PRO A 97 14.46 26.89 -2.67
CA PRO A 97 14.18 28.10 -1.91
C PRO A 97 12.68 28.20 -1.61
N ARG A 98 12.33 28.60 -0.38
CA ARG A 98 10.95 28.89 0.00
C ARG A 98 10.49 30.06 -0.87
N VAL A 99 9.78 29.77 -1.96
CA VAL A 99 8.92 30.77 -2.59
C VAL A 99 7.89 31.12 -1.52
N GLY A 100 7.95 32.35 -1.03
CA GLY A 100 7.30 32.78 0.21
C GLY A 100 5.80 32.47 0.23
N ALA A 101 5.35 31.81 1.30
CA ALA A 101 3.94 31.49 1.54
C ALA A 101 3.11 32.70 2.04
N ALA A 102 3.59 33.92 1.82
CA ALA A 102 2.95 35.14 2.33
C ALA A 102 2.27 35.99 1.26
N ASP A 103 2.29 35.56 0.00
CA ASP A 103 1.60 36.30 -1.06
C ASP A 103 0.75 35.32 -1.86
N GLN A 104 -0.48 35.74 -2.18
CA GLN A 104 -1.48 35.05 -3.01
C GLN A 104 -2.47 34.14 -2.29
N ILE A 105 -3.45 34.77 -1.62
CA ILE A 105 -4.85 34.35 -1.78
C ILE A 105 -5.24 34.69 -3.23
N VAL A 106 -4.85 33.85 -4.18
CA VAL A 106 -5.37 33.92 -5.55
C VAL A 106 -6.57 32.99 -5.60
N PRO A 107 -7.76 33.45 -6.06
CA PRO A 107 -8.87 32.54 -6.31
C PRO A 107 -8.37 31.46 -7.25
N VAL A 108 -8.51 30.20 -6.85
CA VAL A 108 -8.10 29.04 -7.66
C VAL A 108 -8.88 29.09 -8.97
N SER A 109 -8.32 29.72 -9.98
CA SER A 109 -8.81 29.68 -11.36
C SER A 109 -8.57 28.26 -11.88
N GLU A 110 -9.66 27.53 -12.13
CA GLU A 110 -9.67 26.13 -12.58
C GLU A 110 -8.91 25.91 -13.90
N ASP A 111 -8.61 26.99 -14.62
CA ASP A 111 -8.12 26.96 -16.00
C ASP A 111 -6.65 26.50 -16.15
N ASN A 112 -5.90 26.31 -15.07
CA ASN A 112 -4.48 25.95 -15.15
C ASN A 112 -4.07 24.79 -14.23
N VAL A 113 -4.89 23.73 -14.15
CA VAL A 113 -4.47 22.41 -13.61
C VAL A 113 -3.76 21.57 -14.69
N SER A 114 -3.06 22.23 -15.60
CA SER A 114 -2.16 21.60 -16.57
C SER A 114 -0.76 21.51 -15.96
N GLY A 115 -0.63 20.69 -14.92
CA GLY A 115 0.70 20.19 -14.55
C GLY A 115 1.32 19.47 -15.76
N PRO A 116 2.67 19.40 -15.88
CA PRO A 116 3.32 18.76 -17.03
C PRO A 116 2.72 17.38 -17.27
N GLY A 117 2.38 17.03 -18.52
CA GLY A 117 1.62 15.82 -18.87
C GLY A 117 2.18 14.52 -18.30
N TRP A 118 3.50 14.49 -18.04
CA TRP A 118 4.17 13.44 -17.28
C TRP A 118 3.56 13.16 -15.91
N ARG A 119 3.04 14.16 -15.18
CA ARG A 119 2.39 13.97 -13.86
C ARG A 119 1.13 13.13 -13.97
N ARG A 120 0.32 13.34 -15.02
CA ARG A 120 -0.90 12.55 -15.27
C ARG A 120 -0.53 11.11 -15.62
N ILE A 121 0.48 10.94 -16.47
CA ILE A 121 1.02 9.62 -16.82
C ILE A 121 1.58 8.90 -15.59
N ALA A 122 2.37 9.60 -14.76
CA ALA A 122 2.91 9.04 -13.52
C ALA A 122 1.82 8.64 -12.53
N LEU A 123 0.74 9.43 -12.42
CA LEU A 123 -0.42 9.10 -11.59
C LEU A 123 -1.17 7.88 -12.12
N ILE A 124 -1.45 7.83 -13.42
CA ILE A 124 -2.08 6.67 -14.06
C ILE A 124 -1.22 5.41 -13.84
N PHE A 125 0.09 5.52 -14.04
CA PHE A 125 1.02 4.43 -13.78
C PHE A 125 1.01 4.00 -12.32
N CYS A 126 1.03 4.94 -11.36
CA CYS A 126 0.90 4.63 -9.93
C CYS A 126 -0.44 3.96 -9.58
N CYS A 127 -1.51 4.27 -10.31
CA CYS A 127 -2.82 3.63 -10.11
C CYS A 127 -2.88 2.24 -10.75
N LEU A 128 -2.26 2.04 -11.91
CA LEU A 128 -2.30 0.76 -12.65
C LEU A 128 -1.30 -0.27 -12.14
N LEU A 129 -0.13 0.15 -11.67
CA LEU A 129 0.92 -0.74 -11.17
C LEU A 129 0.42 -1.68 -10.04
N PRO A 130 -0.37 -1.23 -9.04
CA PRO A 130 -0.96 -2.11 -8.03
C PRO A 130 -1.93 -3.15 -8.58
N LEU A 131 -2.54 -2.93 -9.75
CA LEU A 131 -3.44 -3.91 -10.39
C LEU A 131 -2.66 -5.05 -11.06
N VAL A 132 -1.39 -4.83 -11.39
CA VAL A 132 -0.52 -5.83 -12.00
C VAL A 132 0.12 -6.73 -10.93
N ILE A 133 0.22 -6.26 -9.69
CA ILE A 133 0.70 -7.09 -8.58
C ILE A 133 -0.36 -8.16 -8.31
N PRO A 134 -0.03 -9.46 -8.40
CA PRO A 134 -0.94 -10.51 -7.98
C PRO A 134 -1.11 -10.41 -6.46
N SER A 135 -2.07 -9.58 -6.05
CA SER A 135 -2.66 -9.66 -4.72
C SER A 135 -3.22 -11.08 -4.62
N ASP A 136 -3.09 -11.72 -3.46
CA ASP A 136 -3.56 -13.09 -3.11
C ASP A 136 -5.08 -13.37 -3.40
N ALA A 137 -5.76 -12.48 -4.13
CA ALA A 137 -7.14 -12.47 -4.60
C ALA A 137 -7.54 -13.66 -5.48
N THR A 138 -6.62 -14.56 -5.85
CA THR A 138 -6.91 -15.79 -6.59
C THR A 138 -6.98 -17.04 -5.70
N ARG A 139 -7.06 -16.90 -4.37
CA ARG A 139 -7.39 -18.05 -3.51
C ARG A 139 -8.88 -18.34 -3.53
N ASP A 140 -9.22 -19.59 -3.86
CA ASP A 140 -10.58 -20.09 -3.83
C ASP A 140 -11.13 -20.04 -2.39
N VAL A 141 -12.06 -19.11 -2.15
CA VAL A 141 -12.60 -18.78 -0.82
C VAL A 141 -13.38 -19.96 -0.21
N PRO A 142 -14.32 -20.61 -0.93
CA PRO A 142 -14.96 -21.84 -0.44
C PRO A 142 -13.96 -22.94 -0.08
N VAL A 143 -12.91 -23.16 -0.88
CA VAL A 143 -11.89 -24.19 -0.59
C VAL A 143 -11.05 -23.81 0.64
N THR A 144 -10.70 -22.54 0.79
CA THR A 144 -9.81 -22.05 1.85
C THR A 144 -10.53 -21.91 3.20
N TYR A 145 -11.81 -21.53 3.19
CA TYR A 145 -12.57 -21.16 4.38
C TYR A 145 -13.80 -22.03 4.65
N GLY A 146 -14.12 -22.98 3.76
CA GLY A 146 -15.27 -23.88 3.91
C GLY A 146 -15.27 -24.70 5.20
N SER A 147 -14.08 -24.96 5.77
CA SER A 147 -13.93 -25.62 7.08
C SER A 147 -14.37 -24.75 8.27
N ARG A 148 -14.41 -23.42 8.13
CA ARG A 148 -14.79 -22.46 9.20
C ARG A 148 -16.24 -22.02 9.13
N HIS A 149 -16.85 -22.04 7.96
CA HIS A 149 -18.23 -21.58 7.75
C HIS A 149 -19.01 -22.61 6.94
N ALA A 150 -19.87 -23.37 7.62
CA ALA A 150 -20.81 -24.25 6.98
C ALA A 150 -21.74 -23.43 6.05
N GLY A 151 -21.79 -23.78 4.77
CA GLY A 151 -22.64 -23.12 3.77
C GLY A 151 -21.90 -22.28 2.73
N LEU A 152 -20.57 -22.15 2.81
CA LEU A 152 -19.78 -21.58 1.72
C LEU A 152 -19.87 -22.48 0.48
N LYS A 153 -20.52 -21.99 -0.58
CA LYS A 153 -20.66 -22.67 -1.87
C LYS A 153 -20.15 -21.75 -2.97
N HIS A 154 -19.59 -22.35 -4.03
CA HIS A 154 -19.34 -21.63 -5.27
C HIS A 154 -20.66 -21.09 -5.82
N SER A 155 -20.63 -19.86 -6.32
CA SER A 155 -21.80 -19.18 -6.88
C SER A 155 -21.50 -18.70 -8.30
N SER A 156 -22.51 -18.22 -9.02
CA SER A 156 -22.29 -17.63 -10.34
C SER A 156 -21.36 -16.41 -10.32
N MET A 157 -21.28 -15.69 -9.20
CA MET A 157 -20.32 -14.58 -9.03
C MET A 157 -18.94 -15.04 -8.55
N TYR A 158 -18.83 -16.26 -8.01
CA TYR A 158 -17.58 -16.81 -7.47
C TYR A 158 -17.44 -18.29 -7.87
N PRO A 159 -17.15 -18.58 -9.15
CA PRO A 159 -17.01 -19.94 -9.65
C PRO A 159 -15.72 -20.60 -9.13
N ASN A 160 -15.67 -21.94 -9.18
CA ASN A 160 -14.50 -22.70 -8.76
C ASN A 160 -13.31 -22.43 -9.69
N ILE A 161 -12.19 -21.95 -9.13
CA ILE A 161 -11.01 -21.50 -9.89
C ILE A 161 -10.25 -22.71 -10.48
N GLN A 162 -10.19 -23.83 -9.75
CA GLN A 162 -9.53 -25.06 -10.20
C GLN A 162 -10.23 -25.66 -11.43
N TYR A 163 -11.56 -25.68 -11.42
CA TYR A 163 -12.37 -26.12 -12.57
C TYR A 163 -12.14 -25.27 -13.82
N GLN A 164 -11.88 -23.97 -13.68
CA GLN A 164 -11.62 -23.11 -14.84
C GLN A 164 -10.23 -23.33 -15.44
N LEU A 165 -9.21 -23.64 -14.63
CA LEU A 165 -7.87 -23.97 -15.12
C LEU A 165 -7.86 -25.30 -15.89
N ASP A 166 -8.54 -26.33 -15.39
CA ASP A 166 -8.67 -27.62 -16.10
C ASP A 166 -9.49 -27.49 -17.40
N LYS A 167 -10.49 -26.61 -17.42
CA LYS A 167 -11.34 -26.39 -18.60
C LYS A 167 -10.70 -25.50 -19.66
N SER A 168 -9.77 -24.61 -19.28
CA SER A 168 -9.13 -23.66 -20.20
C SER A 168 -7.92 -24.23 -20.94
N GLY A 169 -7.45 -25.42 -20.57
CA GLY A 169 -6.31 -26.09 -21.20
C GLY A 169 -5.00 -25.31 -21.02
N PRO A 170 -3.83 -25.95 -21.21
CA PRO A 170 -2.58 -25.21 -21.25
C PRO A 170 -2.63 -24.24 -22.44
N ARG A 171 -2.58 -22.93 -22.16
CA ARG A 171 -2.29 -21.91 -23.17
C ARG A 171 -0.80 -21.87 -23.47
#